data_AF-A0A368DM20-F1
#
_entry.id   AF-A0A368DM20-F1
#
_cell.length_a   1.000
_cell.length_b   1.000
_cell.length_c   1.000
_cell.angle_alpha   90.00
_cell.angle_beta   90.00
_cell.angle_gamma   90.00
#
_symmetry.space_group_name_H-M   'P 1'
#
loop_
_entity.id
_entity.type
_entity.pdbx_description
1 polymer ?
#
loop_
_entity_poly.entity_id
_entity_poly.type
_entity_poly.pdbx_seq_one_letter_code
_entity_poly.pdbx_strand_id
1 'polypeptide(L)'
;MAFSKKETVLISFVVVAVLIRFLPHPPNVAPITAVALFAGTFFNKKHWAFLMPLLAMVITDMFLGFSTITPIVYFSFLAITAVGILFKKMNIGTVLLSSFVFFVLTNLGVWVLHYPLTPEGLITCFTLAIPFFINSLIGDIFFSAVLLFGYRYAVKRMQLA
;
A
#
# COMPACT_ATOMS: atom_id res chain seq x y z
N MET A 1 19.55 -3.98 -17.02
CA MET A 1 20.24 -3.96 -15.71
C MET A 1 19.68 -5.11 -14.89
N ALA A 2 20.48 -6.12 -14.54
CA ALA A 2 19.97 -7.31 -13.86
C ALA A 2 19.61 -7.01 -12.39
N PHE A 3 18.51 -7.59 -11.90
CA PHE A 3 18.14 -7.53 -10.48
C PHE A 3 19.08 -8.41 -9.65
N SER A 4 19.40 -7.97 -8.44
CA SER A 4 20.10 -8.82 -7.45
C SER A 4 19.19 -9.95 -6.96
N LYS A 5 19.76 -11.03 -6.44
CA LYS A 5 18.98 -12.13 -5.85
C LYS A 5 18.00 -11.66 -4.78
N LYS A 6 18.38 -10.67 -3.95
CA LYS A 6 17.51 -10.03 -2.95
C LYS A 6 16.32 -9.33 -3.60
N GLU A 7 16.58 -8.53 -4.64
CA GLU A 7 15.53 -7.82 -5.38
C GLU A 7 14.59 -8.79 -6.10
N THR A 8 15.08 -9.90 -6.65
CA THR A 8 14.22 -10.94 -7.24
C THR A 8 13.25 -11.52 -6.22
N VAL A 9 13.73 -11.80 -4.99
CA VAL A 9 12.86 -12.25 -3.90
C VAL A 9 11.85 -11.16 -3.53
N LEU A 10 12.27 -9.89 -3.40
CA LEU A 10 11.33 -8.80 -3.13
C LEU A 10 10.22 -8.71 -4.17
N ILE A 11 10.58 -8.79 -5.45
CA ILE A 11 9.64 -8.73 -6.58
C ILE A 11 8.65 -9.90 -6.52
N SER A 12 9.09 -11.12 -6.16
CA SER A 12 8.16 -12.26 -6.08
C SER A 12 7.09 -12.07 -5.01
N PHE A 13 7.43 -11.50 -3.85
CA PHE A 13 6.46 -11.16 -2.81
C PHE A 13 5.47 -10.08 -3.29
N VAL A 14 5.95 -9.06 -4.02
CA VAL A 14 5.08 -8.04 -4.61
C VAL A 14 4.11 -8.67 -5.61
N VAL A 15 4.58 -9.56 -6.48
CA VAL A 15 3.72 -10.24 -7.47
C VAL A 15 2.64 -11.07 -6.77
N VAL A 16 2.99 -11.83 -5.73
CA VAL A 16 1.99 -12.60 -4.98
C VAL A 16 0.95 -11.69 -4.34
N ALA A 17 1.36 -10.57 -3.75
CA ALA A 17 0.44 -9.58 -3.20
C ALA A 17 -0.50 -8.97 -4.27
N VAL A 18 0.02 -8.72 -5.48
CA VAL A 18 -0.81 -8.27 -6.62
C VAL A 18 -1.87 -9.30 -6.98
N LEU A 19 -1.51 -10.59 -7.00
CA LEU A 19 -2.47 -11.67 -7.30
C LEU A 19 -3.58 -11.78 -6.25
N ILE A 20 -3.26 -11.55 -4.97
CA ILE A 20 -4.26 -11.55 -3.88
C ILE A 20 -5.30 -10.44 -4.09
N ARG A 21 -4.95 -9.32 -4.73
CA ARG A 21 -5.89 -8.23 -5.02
C ARG A 21 -7.04 -8.65 -5.95
N PHE A 22 -6.87 -9.70 -6.76
CA PHE A 22 -7.94 -10.22 -7.61
C PHE A 22 -8.92 -11.14 -6.87
N LEU A 23 -8.55 -11.60 -5.68
CA LEU A 23 -9.44 -12.43 -4.88
C LEU A 23 -10.55 -11.57 -4.25
N PRO A 24 -11.76 -12.12 -4.06
CA PRO A 24 -12.80 -11.41 -3.35
C PRO A 24 -12.35 -11.12 -1.93
N HIS A 25 -12.24 -9.84 -1.61
CA HIS A 25 -11.84 -9.36 -0.29
C HIS A 25 -12.79 -8.24 0.15
N PRO A 26 -12.94 -8.01 1.47
CA PRO A 26 -13.71 -6.86 1.94
C PRO A 26 -13.12 -5.53 1.42
N PRO A 27 -13.93 -4.46 1.33
CA PRO A 27 -13.44 -3.14 0.95
C PRO A 27 -12.24 -2.73 1.82
N ASN A 28 -11.20 -2.22 1.19
CA ASN A 28 -9.93 -1.78 1.82
C ASN A 28 -9.09 -2.86 2.53
N VAL A 29 -9.51 -4.13 2.54
CA VAL A 29 -8.66 -5.24 3.02
C VAL A 29 -7.83 -5.76 1.85
N ALA A 30 -6.84 -4.98 1.42
CA ALA A 30 -6.00 -5.30 0.27
C ALA A 30 -4.51 -5.14 0.60
N PRO A 31 -3.60 -5.88 -0.06
CA PRO A 31 -2.19 -5.90 0.31
C PRO A 31 -1.38 -4.69 -0.20
N ILE A 32 -1.99 -3.73 -0.90
CA ILE A 32 -1.24 -2.69 -1.63
C ILE A 32 -0.54 -1.70 -0.69
N THR A 33 -1.16 -1.28 0.41
CA THR A 33 -0.48 -0.42 1.41
C THR A 33 0.76 -1.11 1.97
N ALA A 34 0.63 -2.40 2.30
CA ALA A 34 1.73 -3.21 2.80
C ALA A 34 2.85 -3.34 1.74
N VAL A 35 2.49 -3.56 0.46
CA VAL A 35 3.43 -3.57 -0.67
C VAL A 35 4.14 -2.22 -0.82
N ALA A 36 3.42 -1.10 -0.74
CA ALA A 36 3.99 0.23 -0.88
C ALA A 36 5.02 0.54 0.22
N LEU A 37 4.67 0.22 1.48
CA LEU A 37 5.57 0.39 2.63
C LEU A 37 6.76 -0.57 2.55
N PHE A 38 6.52 -1.83 2.19
CA PHE A 38 7.54 -2.86 2.02
C PHE A 38 8.53 -2.48 0.91
N ALA A 39 8.03 -2.03 -0.25
CA ALA A 39 8.85 -1.59 -1.36
C ALA A 39 9.75 -0.42 -0.95
N GLY A 40 9.18 0.58 -0.28
CA GLY A 40 9.94 1.72 0.26
C GLY A 40 11.00 1.34 1.28
N THR A 41 10.75 0.30 2.07
CA THR A 41 11.65 -0.14 3.15
C THR A 41 12.82 -0.98 2.63
N PHE A 42 12.58 -1.87 1.66
CA PHE A 42 13.55 -2.93 1.32
C PHE A 42 14.23 -2.78 -0.04
N PHE A 43 13.67 -2.03 -0.99
CA PHE A 43 14.37 -1.80 -2.27
C PHE A 43 15.54 -0.84 -2.07
N ASN A 44 16.73 -1.24 -2.55
CA ASN A 44 17.93 -0.40 -2.50
C ASN A 44 17.80 0.85 -3.39
N LYS A 45 17.15 0.68 -4.54
CA LYS A 45 17.00 1.71 -5.57
C LYS A 45 15.64 2.39 -5.44
N LYS A 46 15.63 3.68 -5.10
CA LYS A 46 14.40 4.47 -4.88
C LYS A 46 13.43 4.43 -6.07
N HIS A 47 13.93 4.45 -7.31
CA HIS A 47 13.08 4.38 -8.50
C HIS A 47 12.28 3.07 -8.55
N TRP A 48 12.89 1.93 -8.21
CA TRP A 48 12.18 0.65 -8.14
C TRP A 48 11.21 0.58 -6.96
N ALA A 49 11.55 1.21 -5.84
CA ALA A 49 10.67 1.28 -4.68
C ALA A 49 9.32 1.93 -5.01
N PHE A 50 9.31 3.02 -5.79
CA PHE A 50 8.08 3.67 -6.25
C PHE A 50 7.43 2.97 -7.43
N LEU A 51 8.23 2.44 -8.36
CA LEU A 51 7.71 1.83 -9.58
C LEU A 51 6.93 0.54 -9.28
N MET A 52 7.37 -0.27 -8.32
CA MET A 52 6.75 -1.55 -8.02
C MET A 52 5.27 -1.43 -7.57
N PRO A 53 4.93 -0.61 -6.55
CA PRO A 53 3.52 -0.40 -6.16
C PRO A 53 2.68 0.26 -7.27
N LEU A 54 3.27 1.17 -8.06
CA LEU A 54 2.54 1.79 -9.17
C LEU A 54 2.22 0.79 -10.28
N LEU A 55 3.18 -0.04 -10.69
CA LEU A 55 2.93 -1.08 -11.69
C LEU A 55 1.89 -2.07 -11.20
N ALA A 56 1.98 -2.48 -9.93
CA ALA A 56 0.97 -3.31 -9.27
C ALA A 56 -0.43 -2.71 -9.43
N MET A 57 -0.59 -1.42 -9.09
CA MET A 57 -1.85 -0.70 -9.21
C MET A 57 -2.35 -0.62 -10.65
N VAL A 58 -1.52 -0.15 -11.59
CA VAL A 58 -1.91 0.00 -13.01
C VAL A 58 -2.38 -1.33 -13.59
N ILE A 59 -1.59 -2.39 -13.38
CA ILE A 59 -1.91 -3.70 -13.93
C ILE A 59 -3.23 -4.21 -13.38
N THR A 60 -3.46 -4.08 -12.06
CA THR A 60 -4.70 -4.58 -11.45
C THR A 60 -5.91 -3.72 -11.78
N ASP A 61 -5.76 -2.40 -11.87
CA ASP A 61 -6.86 -1.48 -12.21
C ASP A 61 -7.28 -1.59 -13.68
N MET A 62 -6.41 -2.05 -14.59
CA MET A 62 -6.81 -2.40 -15.95
C MET A 62 -7.89 -3.49 -16.00
N PHE A 63 -7.98 -4.34 -14.99
CA PHE A 63 -9.02 -5.38 -14.88
C PHE A 63 -10.14 -4.99 -13.89
N LEU A 64 -9.79 -4.34 -12.78
CA LEU A 64 -10.76 -3.95 -11.73
C LEU A 64 -11.52 -2.65 -12.06
N GLY A 65 -11.03 -1.86 -13.00
CA GLY A 65 -11.60 -0.59 -13.42
C GLY A 65 -10.94 0.63 -12.75
N PHE A 66 -10.88 1.71 -13.51
CA PHE A 66 -10.46 3.02 -13.02
C PHE A 66 -11.66 3.83 -12.52
N SER A 67 -11.44 4.71 -11.55
CA SER A 67 -12.45 5.57 -10.95
C SER A 67 -11.93 7.01 -10.85
N THR A 68 -12.83 7.96 -10.55
CA THR A 68 -12.48 9.39 -10.38
C THR A 68 -11.47 9.61 -9.26
N ILE A 69 -11.47 8.77 -8.22
CA ILE A 69 -10.55 8.86 -7.09
C ILE A 69 -9.17 8.23 -7.38
N THR A 70 -9.04 7.45 -8.46
CA THR A 70 -7.84 6.65 -8.74
C THR A 70 -6.52 7.46 -8.71
N PRO A 71 -6.43 8.69 -9.29
CA PRO A 71 -5.20 9.48 -9.19
C PRO A 71 -4.76 9.78 -7.75
N ILE A 72 -5.72 10.04 -6.85
CA ILE A 72 -5.47 10.33 -5.44
C ILE A 72 -5.04 9.06 -4.69
N VAL A 73 -5.61 7.92 -5.04
CA VAL A 73 -5.19 6.60 -4.53
C VAL A 73 -3.73 6.33 -4.90
N TYR A 74 -3.32 6.61 -6.15
CA TYR A 74 -1.94 6.40 -6.61
C TYR A 74 -0.97 7.31 -5.86
N PHE A 75 -1.34 8.58 -5.72
CA PHE A 75 -0.58 9.54 -4.93
C PHE A 75 -0.42 9.08 -3.46
N SER A 76 -1.48 8.52 -2.88
CA SER A 76 -1.43 7.98 -1.51
C SER A 76 -0.41 6.85 -1.38
N PHE A 77 -0.34 5.94 -2.36
CA PHE A 77 0.67 4.88 -2.34
C PHE A 77 2.10 5.41 -2.55
N LEU A 78 2.29 6.47 -3.34
CA LEU A 78 3.58 7.15 -3.41
C LEU A 78 3.98 7.75 -2.06
N ALA A 79 3.04 8.39 -1.35
CA ALA A 79 3.29 8.92 -0.01
C ALA A 79 3.66 7.80 0.98
N ILE A 80 2.98 6.65 0.93
CA ILE A 80 3.28 5.48 1.76
C ILE A 80 4.65 4.90 1.43
N THR A 81 5.02 4.79 0.15
CA THR A 81 6.38 4.37 -0.23
C THR A 81 7.43 5.35 0.30
N ALA A 82 7.16 6.65 0.30
CA ALA A 82 8.04 7.64 0.92
C ALA A 82 8.18 7.44 2.43
N VAL A 83 7.11 7.06 3.14
CA VAL A 83 7.18 6.64 4.56
C VAL A 83 8.15 5.46 4.72
N GLY A 84 8.05 4.43 3.87
CA GLY A 84 8.99 3.29 3.90
C GLY A 84 10.45 3.71 3.70
N ILE A 85 10.71 4.61 2.75
CA ILE A 85 12.06 5.12 2.44
C ILE A 85 12.61 5.96 3.60
N LEU A 86 11.77 6.80 4.22
CA LEU A 86 12.16 7.71 5.29
C LEU A 86 12.53 6.93 6.56
N PHE A 87 11.66 6.02 6.98
CA PHE A 87 11.83 5.27 8.23
C PHE A 87 12.74 4.06 8.08
N LYS A 88 12.92 3.53 6.85
CA LYS A 88 13.74 2.35 6.52
C LYS A 88 13.45 1.13 7.41
N LYS A 89 12.24 1.06 7.95
CA LYS A 89 11.82 0.04 8.89
C LYS A 89 10.34 -0.19 8.75
N MET A 90 9.98 -1.45 8.65
CA MET A 90 8.59 -1.89 8.65
C MET A 90 8.27 -2.49 10.03
N ASN A 91 7.49 -1.75 10.82
CA ASN A 91 7.02 -2.11 12.16
C ASN A 91 5.57 -1.62 12.35
N ILE A 92 4.94 -1.95 13.49
CA ILE A 92 3.55 -1.58 13.75
C ILE A 92 3.28 -0.08 13.61
N GLY A 93 4.20 0.78 14.08
CA GLY A 93 4.04 2.23 13.98
C GLY A 93 4.04 2.73 12.53
N THR A 94 4.95 2.24 11.70
CA THR A 94 4.98 2.63 10.27
C THR A 94 3.82 2.04 9.47
N VAL A 95 3.30 0.87 9.87
CA VAL A 95 2.10 0.28 9.26
C VAL A 95 0.89 1.14 9.58
N LEU A 96 0.66 1.45 10.86
CA LEU A 96 -0.44 2.32 11.29
C LEU A 96 -0.35 3.73 10.66
N LEU A 97 0.87 4.28 10.57
CA LEU A 97 1.09 5.56 9.89
C LEU A 97 0.73 5.47 8.40
N SER A 98 1.07 4.37 7.73
CA SER A 98 0.74 4.17 6.31
C SER A 98 -0.77 4.07 6.10
N SER A 99 -1.47 3.30 6.95
CA SER A 99 -2.93 3.22 6.95
C SER A 99 -3.57 4.58 7.18
N PHE A 100 -3.03 5.37 8.13
CA PHE A 100 -3.53 6.70 8.43
C PHE A 100 -3.30 7.68 7.27
N VAL A 101 -2.12 7.65 6.65
CA VAL A 101 -1.81 8.46 5.45
C VAL A 101 -2.77 8.11 4.31
N PHE A 102 -2.99 6.83 4.05
CA PHE A 102 -3.96 6.38 3.04
C PHE A 102 -5.36 6.88 3.33
N PHE A 103 -5.83 6.69 4.57
CA PHE A 103 -7.14 7.13 5.03
C PHE A 103 -7.34 8.63 4.83
N VAL A 104 -6.41 9.46 5.29
CA VAL A 104 -6.53 10.92 5.17
C VAL A 104 -6.53 11.35 3.71
N LEU A 105 -5.55 10.92 2.92
CA LEU A 105 -5.39 11.39 1.54
C LEU A 105 -6.56 10.96 0.64
N THR A 106 -6.98 9.70 0.74
CA THR A 106 -8.10 9.20 -0.08
C THR A 106 -9.42 9.86 0.31
N ASN A 107 -9.69 10.07 1.60
CA ASN A 107 -10.95 10.69 2.03
C ASN A 107 -10.98 12.21 1.84
N LEU A 108 -9.84 12.90 1.90
CA LEU A 108 -9.76 14.28 1.43
C LEU A 108 -10.09 14.36 -0.07
N GLY A 109 -9.60 13.41 -0.86
CA GLY A 109 -9.95 13.31 -2.27
C GLY A 109 -11.44 13.05 -2.51
N VAL A 110 -12.03 12.11 -1.77
CA VAL A 110 -13.47 11.81 -1.87
C VAL A 110 -14.30 13.01 -1.47
N TRP A 111 -13.91 13.72 -0.39
CA TRP A 111 -14.58 14.94 0.05
C TRP A 111 -14.60 16.00 -1.06
N VAL A 112 -13.43 16.29 -1.65
CA VAL A 112 -13.31 17.28 -2.72
C VAL A 112 -14.13 16.92 -3.96
N LEU A 113 -14.25 15.63 -4.27
CA LEU A 113 -14.91 15.15 -5.49
C LEU A 113 -16.42 14.92 -5.35
N HIS A 114 -16.90 14.56 -4.16
CA HIS A 114 -18.26 14.02 -3.98
C HIS A 114 -19.09 14.65 -2.86
N TYR A 115 -18.51 15.54 -2.06
CA TYR A 115 -19.20 16.18 -0.94
C TYR A 115 -19.14 17.71 -1.05
N PRO A 116 -20.08 18.43 -0.44
CA PRO A 116 -19.99 19.88 -0.32
C PRO A 116 -18.69 20.30 0.37
N LEU A 117 -18.04 21.34 -0.17
CA LEU A 117 -16.80 21.92 0.38
C LEU A 117 -17.09 22.79 1.61
N THR A 118 -17.78 22.22 2.59
CA THR A 118 -18.11 22.82 3.88
C THR A 118 -17.58 21.94 5.01
N PRO A 119 -17.44 22.48 6.24
CA PRO A 119 -17.06 21.68 7.40
C PRO A 119 -17.97 20.48 7.64
N GLU A 120 -19.28 20.62 7.41
CA GLU A 120 -20.26 19.55 7.57
C GLU A 120 -20.05 18.43 6.54
N GLY A 121 -19.76 18.80 5.28
CA GLY A 121 -19.42 17.83 4.23
C GLY A 121 -18.17 17.03 4.56
N LEU A 122 -17.14 17.70 5.11
CA LEU A 122 -15.90 17.06 5.55
C LEU A 122 -16.16 16.06 6.69
N ILE A 123 -16.87 16.50 7.73
CA ILE A 123 -17.20 15.66 8.90
C ILE A 123 -18.01 14.43 8.46
N THR A 124 -18.99 14.63 7.59
CA THR A 124 -19.83 13.55 7.07
C THR A 124 -19.00 12.54 6.28
N CYS A 125 -18.18 13.02 5.35
CA CYS A 125 -17.30 12.17 4.54
C CYS A 125 -16.37 11.31 5.42
N PHE A 126 -15.70 11.92 6.40
CA PHE A 126 -14.78 11.21 7.28
C PHE A 126 -15.48 10.25 8.24
N THR A 127 -16.67 10.60 8.74
CA THR A 127 -17.45 9.73 9.62
C THR A 127 -17.88 8.46 8.90
N LEU A 128 -18.36 8.58 7.66
CA LEU A 128 -18.74 7.44 6.83
C LEU A 128 -17.54 6.60 6.39
N ALA A 129 -16.34 7.16 6.41
CA ALA A 129 -15.11 6.47 6.07
C ALA A 129 -14.54 5.59 7.20
N ILE A 130 -14.99 5.75 8.45
CA ILE A 130 -14.45 5.03 9.62
C ILE A 130 -14.49 3.50 9.46
N PRO A 131 -15.59 2.87 8.99
CA PRO A 131 -15.62 1.41 8.80
C PRO A 131 -14.57 0.93 7.79
N PHE A 132 -14.33 1.71 6.74
CA PHE A 132 -13.31 1.41 5.72
C PHE A 132 -11.90 1.54 6.29
N PHE A 133 -11.68 2.46 7.24
CA PHE A 133 -10.40 2.60 7.94
C PHE A 133 -10.11 1.39 8.84
N ILE A 134 -11.12 0.89 9.55
CA ILE A 134 -10.97 -0.32 10.38
C ILE A 134 -10.55 -1.51 9.50
N ASN A 135 -11.20 -1.67 8.34
CA ASN A 135 -10.82 -2.68 7.37
C ASN A 135 -9.38 -2.50 6.86
N SER A 136 -8.98 -1.27 6.51
CA SER A 136 -7.60 -0.96 6.14
C SER A 136 -6.62 -1.40 7.22
N LEU A 137 -6.88 -1.07 8.50
CA LEU A 137 -5.99 -1.44 9.59
C LEU A 137 -5.80 -2.95 9.71
N ILE A 138 -6.88 -3.73 9.62
CA ILE A 138 -6.82 -5.19 9.68
C ILE A 138 -6.01 -5.75 8.52
N GLY A 139 -6.31 -5.31 7.29
CA GLY A 139 -5.60 -5.74 6.08
C GLY A 139 -4.12 -5.36 6.13
N ASP A 140 -3.82 -4.12 6.47
CA ASP A 140 -2.47 -3.58 6.48
C ASP A 140 -1.60 -4.27 7.51
N ILE A 141 -2.11 -4.52 8.72
CA ILE A 141 -1.39 -5.29 9.75
C ILE A 141 -1.13 -6.72 9.27
N PHE A 142 -2.16 -7.40 8.77
CA PHE A 142 -2.06 -8.78 8.31
C PHE A 142 -1.06 -8.94 7.16
N PHE A 143 -1.25 -8.21 6.07
CA PHE A 143 -0.38 -8.30 4.89
C PHE A 143 1.03 -7.80 5.18
N SER A 144 1.19 -6.77 6.03
CA SER A 144 2.50 -6.32 6.44
C SER A 144 3.26 -7.39 7.23
N ALA A 145 2.58 -8.09 8.13
CA ALA A 145 3.19 -9.20 8.87
C ALA A 145 3.61 -10.32 7.92
N VAL A 146 2.72 -10.74 7.02
CA VAL A 146 3.00 -11.80 6.02
C VAL A 146 4.21 -11.43 5.15
N LEU A 147 4.23 -10.23 4.59
CA LEU A 147 5.35 -9.76 3.75
C LEU A 147 6.66 -9.68 4.55
N LEU A 148 6.63 -9.08 5.74
CA LEU A 148 7.83 -8.88 6.56
C LEU A 148 8.45 -10.20 7.02
N PHE A 149 7.65 -11.09 7.61
CA PHE A 149 8.14 -12.35 8.13
C PHE A 149 8.47 -13.33 7.00
N GLY A 150 7.67 -13.38 5.95
CA GLY A 150 7.93 -14.19 4.76
C GLY A 150 9.25 -13.80 4.09
N TYR A 151 9.48 -12.50 3.88
CA TYR A 151 10.72 -12.01 3.29
C TYR A 151 11.95 -12.34 4.16
N ARG A 152 11.87 -12.08 5.48
CA ARG A 152 12.95 -12.42 6.42
C ARG A 152 13.29 -13.90 6.41
N TYR A 153 12.27 -14.76 6.37
CA TYR A 153 12.46 -16.20 6.28
C TYR A 153 13.17 -16.60 4.98
N ALA A 154 12.71 -16.08 3.84
CA ALA A 154 13.29 -16.37 2.53
C ALA A 154 14.76 -15.93 2.43
N VAL A 155 15.07 -14.70 2.86
CA VAL A 155 16.44 -14.16 2.85
C VAL A 155 17.37 -14.99 3.72
N LYS A 156 16.92 -15.40 4.92
CA LYS A 156 17.71 -16.26 5.82
C LYS A 156 17.97 -17.63 5.21
N ARG A 157 16.93 -18.27 4.63
CA ARG A 157 17.04 -19.60 4.00
C ARG A 157 17.98 -19.60 2.80
N MET A 158 17.96 -18.54 2.01
CA MET A 158 18.78 -18.41 0.80
C MET A 158 20.17 -17.83 1.06
N GLN A 159 20.55 -17.62 2.33
CA GLN A 159 21.82 -17.02 2.74
C GLN A 159 22.13 -15.71 1.99
N LEU A 160 21.09 -14.93 1.73
CA LEU A 160 21.25 -13.68 1.01
C LEU A 160 21.76 -12.58 1.94
N ALA A 161 21.57 -12.72 3.27
CA ALA A 161 21.88 -11.70 4.27
C ALA A 161 23.34 -11.24 4.21
#